data_AF-A0A150K768-F1
#
_entry.id   AF-A0A150K768-F1
#
_cell.length_a   1.000
_cell.length_b   1.000
_cell.length_c   1.000
_cell.angle_alpha   90.00
_cell.angle_beta   90.00
_cell.angle_gamma   90.00
#
_symmetry.space_group_name_H-M   'P 1'
#
loop_
_entity.id
_entity.type
_entity.pdbx_description
1 polymer ?
#
loop_
_entity_poly.entity_id
_entity_poly.type
_entity_poly.pdbx_seq_one_letter_code
_entity_poly.pdbx_strand_id
1 'polypeptide(L)'
;MFSSIPMDTYLIMLVLSLLHITLPTGVTAFTGIVGQANGFLAMLMIGIGFELRLEKSQVSGILKAVIIRYGMAILFAAFFYFLLPLPLEVRLVLVIIAFAPISAVCTAFTQKCGGNVAMSSTLNSLSILISIVLMTSLMAVLKIA
;
A
#
# COMPACT_ATOMS: atom_id res chain seq x y z
N MET A 1 -19.34 14.26 -5.90
CA MET A 1 -18.41 13.49 -6.77
C MET A 1 -17.36 14.43 -7.37
N PHE A 2 -17.74 15.54 -8.02
CA PHE A 2 -16.83 16.54 -8.61
C PHE A 2 -16.09 17.49 -7.63
N SER A 3 -15.84 17.07 -6.39
CA SER A 3 -15.13 17.89 -5.41
C SER A 3 -13.70 17.40 -5.16
N SER A 4 -13.35 16.22 -5.69
CA SER A 4 -12.07 15.57 -5.47
C SER A 4 -11.33 15.47 -6.80
N ILE A 5 -10.44 16.44 -7.02
CA ILE A 5 -9.58 16.52 -8.21
C ILE A 5 -8.88 15.18 -8.51
N PRO A 6 -8.33 14.44 -7.52
CA PRO A 6 -7.73 13.12 -7.79
C PRO A 6 -8.73 12.09 -8.31
N MET A 7 -9.94 12.05 -7.74
CA MET A 7 -10.98 11.08 -8.13
C MET A 7 -11.46 11.35 -9.55
N ASP A 8 -11.71 12.61 -9.89
CA ASP A 8 -12.14 13.01 -11.22
C ASP A 8 -11.05 12.70 -12.26
N THR A 9 -9.78 12.94 -11.91
CA THR A 9 -8.62 12.60 -12.77
C THR A 9 -8.53 11.10 -13.04
N TYR A 10 -8.69 10.26 -12.01
CA TYR A 10 -8.71 8.80 -12.19
C TYR A 10 -9.85 8.34 -13.11
N LEU A 11 -11.04 8.93 -12.96
CA LEU A 11 -12.21 8.58 -13.76
C LEU A 11 -12.01 8.97 -15.24
N ILE A 12 -11.45 10.16 -15.49
CA ILE A 12 -11.09 10.60 -16.84
C ILE A 12 -10.03 9.66 -17.45
N MET A 13 -8.98 9.33 -16.70
CA MET A 13 -7.92 8.43 -17.17
C MET A 13 -8.45 7.01 -17.47
N LEU A 14 -9.39 6.51 -16.67
CA LEU A 14 -10.08 5.23 -16.92
C LEU A 14 -10.83 5.27 -18.25
N VAL A 15 -11.60 6.32 -18.51
CA VAL A 15 -12.36 6.49 -19.76
C VAL A 15 -11.41 6.59 -20.96
N LEU A 16 -10.35 7.39 -20.86
CA LEU A 16 -9.34 7.51 -21.93
C LEU A 16 -8.66 6.16 -22.22
N SER A 17 -8.34 5.39 -21.18
CA SER A 17 -7.75 4.05 -21.30
C SER A 17 -8.69 3.06 -22.00
N LEU A 18 -9.99 3.06 -21.64
CA LEU A 18 -11.00 2.22 -22.29
C LEU A 18 -11.20 2.56 -23.77
N LEU A 19 -10.99 3.82 -24.15
CA LEU A 19 -11.06 4.30 -25.53
C LEU A 19 -9.71 4.20 -26.28
N HIS A 20 -8.66 3.69 -25.62
CA HIS A 20 -7.28 3.63 -26.14
C HIS A 20 -6.73 4.98 -26.63
N ILE A 21 -7.20 6.09 -26.04
CA ILE A 21 -6.73 7.44 -26.38
C ILE A 21 -5.47 7.73 -25.59
N THR A 22 -4.35 7.93 -26.29
CA THR A 22 -3.09 8.33 -25.67
C THR A 22 -3.01 9.85 -25.52
N LEU A 23 -2.52 10.32 -24.37
CA LEU A 23 -2.27 11.74 -24.16
C LEU A 23 -0.99 12.18 -24.89
N PRO A 24 -0.93 13.45 -25.37
CA PRO A 24 0.26 14.00 -26.02
C PRO A 24 1.51 13.89 -25.15
N THR A 25 2.66 13.62 -25.78
CA THR A 25 3.94 13.35 -25.11
C THR A 25 4.39 14.48 -24.17
N GLY A 26 4.03 15.73 -24.46
CA GLY A 26 4.36 16.87 -23.59
C GLY A 26 3.68 16.81 -22.22
N VAL A 27 2.42 16.35 -22.18
CA VAL A 27 1.68 16.21 -20.91
C VAL A 27 2.21 15.02 -20.13
N THR A 28 2.38 13.87 -20.78
CA THR A 28 2.83 12.64 -20.13
C THR A 28 4.28 12.74 -19.61
N ALA A 29 5.16 13.44 -20.32
CA ALA A 29 6.53 13.70 -19.87
C ALA A 29 6.56 14.57 -18.60
N PHE A 30 5.80 15.67 -18.59
CA PHE A 30 5.72 16.55 -17.42
C PHE A 30 5.09 15.83 -16.22
N THR A 31 3.94 15.19 -16.40
CA THR A 31 3.27 14.44 -15.32
C THR A 31 4.09 13.24 -14.88
N GLY A 32 4.92 12.66 -15.74
CA GLY A 32 5.82 11.56 -15.42
C GLY A 32 6.92 11.96 -14.43
N ILE A 33 7.52 13.14 -14.62
CA ILE A 33 8.52 13.69 -13.68
C ILE A 33 7.88 13.94 -12.30
N VAL A 34 6.73 14.60 -12.27
CA VAL A 34 5.98 14.86 -11.02
C VAL A 34 5.52 13.55 -10.38
N GLY A 35 5.08 12.58 -11.18
CA GLY A 35 4.65 11.26 -10.73
C GLY A 35 5.77 10.45 -10.08
N GLN A 36 6.99 10.52 -10.60
CA GLN A 36 8.15 9.88 -9.95
C GLN A 36 8.47 10.50 -8.59
N ALA A 37 8.32 11.82 -8.45
CA ALA A 37 8.50 12.51 -7.16
C ALA A 37 7.41 12.18 -6.13
N ASN A 38 6.21 11.79 -6.57
CA ASN A 38 5.09 11.46 -5.68
C ASN A 38 5.42 10.31 -4.71
N GLY A 39 6.17 9.30 -5.15
CA GLY A 39 6.58 8.20 -4.27
C GLY A 39 7.40 8.69 -3.08
N PHE A 40 8.37 9.57 -3.32
CA PHE A 40 9.17 10.19 -2.28
C PHE A 40 8.34 11.07 -1.34
N LEU A 41 7.51 11.97 -1.90
CA LEU A 41 6.66 12.87 -1.11
C LEU A 41 5.64 12.11 -0.25
N ALA A 42 5.05 11.03 -0.79
CA ALA A 42 4.13 10.17 -0.06
C ALA A 42 4.83 9.47 1.12
N MET A 43 6.03 8.92 0.90
CA MET A 43 6.83 8.32 1.97
C MET A 43 7.26 9.34 3.03
N LEU A 44 7.63 10.56 2.62
CA LEU A 44 7.94 11.66 3.54
C LEU A 44 6.71 12.05 4.40
N MET A 45 5.53 12.17 3.78
CA MET A 45 4.28 12.49 4.49
C MET A 45 3.90 11.41 5.50
N ILE A 46 4.10 10.13 5.17
CA ILE A 46 3.97 9.02 6.13
C ILE A 46 4.91 9.23 7.32
N GLY A 47 6.17 9.61 7.07
CA GLY A 47 7.15 9.89 8.12
C GLY A 47 6.77 11.07 9.01
N ILE A 48 6.21 12.15 8.46
CA ILE A 48 5.74 13.32 9.23
C ILE A 48 4.49 12.97 10.05
N GLY A 49 3.56 12.21 9.47
CA GLY A 49 2.33 11.77 10.16
C GLY A 49 2.54 10.64 11.18
N PHE A 50 3.78 10.20 11.38
CA PHE A 50 4.13 9.09 12.25
C PHE A 50 4.13 9.52 13.73
N GLU A 51 3.02 9.32 14.42
CA GLU A 51 2.97 9.35 15.89
C GLU A 51 3.01 7.92 16.44
N LEU A 52 4.19 7.43 16.83
CA LEU A 52 4.32 6.12 17.45
C LEU A 52 4.01 6.19 18.95
N ARG A 53 2.73 6.01 19.29
CA ARG A 53 2.26 5.91 20.69
C ARG A 53 2.12 4.45 21.08
N LEU A 54 3.22 3.87 21.57
CA LEU A 54 3.23 2.52 22.13
C LEU A 54 2.83 2.55 23.61
N GLU A 55 1.56 2.27 23.87
CA GLU A 55 1.07 2.04 25.23
C GLU A 55 1.21 0.55 25.59
N LYS A 56 1.83 0.23 26.74
CA LYS A 56 2.08 -1.16 27.17
C LYS A 56 0.82 -2.03 27.25
N SER A 57 -0.33 -1.42 27.54
CA SER A 57 -1.65 -2.06 27.58
C SER A 57 -2.11 -2.58 26.21
N GLN A 58 -1.63 -1.99 25.11
CA GLN A 58 -2.08 -2.26 23.74
C GLN A 58 -1.17 -3.24 22.99
N VAL A 59 0.07 -3.45 23.46
CA VAL A 59 1.12 -4.24 22.77
C VAL A 59 0.66 -5.66 22.43
N SER A 60 -0.06 -6.34 23.32
CA SER A 60 -0.54 -7.70 23.07
C SER A 60 -1.53 -7.77 21.88
N GLY A 61 -2.45 -6.81 21.81
CA GLY A 61 -3.39 -6.70 20.70
C GLY A 61 -2.70 -6.36 19.38
N ILE A 62 -1.70 -5.47 19.43
CA ILE A 62 -0.89 -5.08 18.27
C ILE A 62 -0.14 -6.31 17.73
N LEU A 63 0.54 -7.05 18.61
CA LEU A 63 1.31 -8.24 18.24
C LEU A 63 0.41 -9.31 17.60
N LYS A 64 -0.76 -9.56 18.19
CA LYS A 64 -1.73 -10.52 17.64
C LYS A 64 -2.19 -10.13 16.24
N ALA A 65 -2.50 -8.85 16.02
CA ALA A 65 -2.91 -8.34 14.71
C ALA A 65 -1.80 -8.46 13.65
N VAL A 66 -0.55 -8.12 14.01
CA VAL A 66 0.62 -8.26 13.13
C VAL A 66 0.84 -9.73 12.73
N ILE A 67 0.81 -10.65 13.69
CA ILE A 67 0.99 -12.09 13.42
C ILE A 67 -0.08 -12.61 12.47
N ILE A 68 -1.35 -12.28 12.73
CA ILE A 68 -2.46 -12.71 11.86
C ILE A 68 -2.30 -12.11 10.45
N ARG A 69 -1.98 -10.82 10.35
CA ARG A 69 -1.84 -10.11 9.07
C ARG A 69 -0.74 -10.70 8.19
N TYR A 70 0.46 -10.88 8.73
CA TYR A 70 1.60 -11.40 7.99
C TYR A 70 1.52 -12.92 7.80
N GLY A 71 0.91 -13.65 8.74
CA GLY A 71 0.59 -15.07 8.56
C GLY A 71 -0.33 -15.29 7.37
N MET A 72 -1.40 -14.51 7.25
CA MET A 72 -2.27 -14.53 6.07
C MET A 72 -1.53 -14.10 4.79
N ALA A 73 -0.67 -13.08 4.88
CA ALA A 73 0.12 -12.63 3.72
C ALA A 73 1.01 -13.75 3.16
N ILE A 74 1.66 -14.54 4.03
CA ILE A 74 2.47 -15.69 3.63
C ILE A 74 1.62 -16.77 2.97
N LEU A 75 0.44 -17.07 3.53
CA LEU A 75 -0.49 -18.04 2.93
C LEU A 75 -0.96 -17.59 1.54
N PHE A 76 -1.33 -16.32 1.36
CA PHE A 76 -1.72 -15.78 0.06
C PHE A 76 -0.54 -15.75 -0.93
N ALA A 77 0.66 -15.39 -0.47
CA ALA A 77 1.85 -15.42 -1.30
C ALA A 77 2.15 -16.84 -1.82
N ALA A 78 2.09 -17.85 -0.94
CA ALA A 78 2.27 -19.24 -1.34
C ALA A 78 1.18 -19.67 -2.34
N PHE A 79 -0.07 -19.28 -2.11
CA PHE A 79 -1.19 -19.54 -3.02
C PHE A 79 -0.96 -18.91 -4.40
N PHE A 80 -0.56 -17.63 -4.48
CA PHE A 80 -0.30 -16.96 -5.75
C PHE A 80 0.89 -17.53 -6.51
N TYR A 81 1.93 -17.97 -5.78
CA TYR A 81 3.11 -18.55 -6.39
C TYR A 81 2.84 -19.95 -6.98
N PHE A 82 2.20 -20.83 -6.21
CA PHE A 82 2.03 -22.24 -6.59
C PHE A 82 0.76 -22.54 -7.40
N LEU A 83 -0.37 -21.89 -7.10
CA LEU A 83 -1.67 -22.31 -7.64
C LEU A 83 -2.11 -21.53 -8.88
N LEU A 84 -1.50 -20.37 -9.16
CA LEU A 84 -1.98 -19.46 -10.20
C LEU A 84 -1.27 -19.73 -11.55
N PRO A 85 -1.99 -20.09 -12.63
CA PRO A 85 -1.40 -20.38 -13.94
C PRO A 85 -1.13 -19.09 -14.75
N LEU A 86 -0.51 -18.09 -14.13
CA LEU A 86 -0.18 -16.80 -14.76
C LEU A 86 1.30 -16.73 -15.19
N PRO A 87 1.71 -15.74 -15.99
CA PRO A 87 3.13 -15.47 -16.21
C PRO A 87 3.86 -15.24 -14.88
N LEU A 88 5.13 -15.66 -14.78
CA LEU A 88 5.91 -15.59 -13.55
C LEU A 88 5.95 -14.17 -12.99
N GLU A 89 6.14 -13.17 -13.86
CA GLU A 89 6.17 -11.75 -13.50
C GLU A 89 4.91 -11.31 -12.74
N VAL A 90 3.73 -11.71 -13.24
CA VAL A 90 2.45 -11.35 -12.60
C VAL A 90 2.30 -12.03 -11.24
N ARG A 91 2.71 -13.30 -11.12
CA ARG A 91 2.68 -14.01 -9.83
C ARG A 91 3.58 -13.33 -8.79
N LEU A 92 4.78 -12.91 -9.20
CA LEU A 92 5.73 -12.25 -8.31
C LEU A 92 5.22 -10.88 -7.84
N VAL A 93 4.59 -10.11 -8.72
CA VAL A 93 3.93 -8.85 -8.34
C VAL A 93 2.82 -9.10 -7.32
N LEU A 94 1.98 -10.13 -7.51
CA LEU A 94 0.93 -10.49 -6.56
C LEU A 94 1.49 -10.92 -5.20
N VAL A 95 2.60 -11.67 -5.19
CA VAL A 95 3.32 -12.03 -3.95
C VAL A 95 3.78 -10.77 -3.22
N ILE A 96 4.42 -9.82 -3.91
CA ILE A 96 4.88 -8.56 -3.30
C ILE A 96 3.69 -7.76 -2.72
N ILE A 97 2.59 -7.67 -3.47
CA ILE A 97 1.38 -6.95 -3.03
C ILE A 97 0.73 -7.61 -1.81
N ALA A 98 0.82 -8.92 -1.63
CA ALA A 98 0.27 -9.60 -0.45
C ALA A 98 0.89 -9.07 0.87
N PHE A 99 2.16 -8.66 0.82
CA PHE A 99 2.92 -8.07 1.93
C PHE A 99 2.76 -6.56 2.07
N ALA A 100 1.91 -5.92 1.26
CA ALA A 100 1.64 -4.48 1.36
C ALA A 100 1.14 -4.08 2.75
N PRO A 101 1.48 -2.86 3.22
CA PRO A 101 1.08 -2.41 4.54
C PRO A 101 -0.43 -2.26 4.68
N ILE A 102 -0.88 -2.18 5.93
CA ILE A 102 -2.27 -1.83 6.24
C ILE A 102 -2.57 -0.44 5.64
N SER A 103 -3.81 -0.26 5.16
CA SER A 103 -4.24 1.01 4.60
C SER A 103 -4.40 2.07 5.69
N ALA A 104 -3.85 3.26 5.47
CA ALA A 104 -4.01 4.40 6.37
C ALA A 104 -5.49 4.79 6.60
N VAL A 105 -6.40 4.40 5.69
CA VAL A 105 -7.83 4.68 5.84
C VAL A 105 -8.46 3.83 6.96
N CYS A 106 -7.85 2.70 7.34
CA CYS A 106 -8.33 1.85 8.42
C CYS A 106 -8.39 2.58 9.77
N THR A 107 -7.48 3.52 10.03
CA THR A 107 -7.47 4.32 11.27
C THR A 107 -8.64 5.29 11.29
N ALA A 108 -8.92 5.96 10.16
CA ALA A 108 -10.07 6.83 9.98
C ALA A 108 -11.39 6.09 10.13
N PHE A 109 -11.50 4.87 9.60
CA PHE A 109 -12.68 4.02 9.83
C PHE A 109 -12.79 3.55 11.28
N THR A 110 -11.66 3.24 11.94
CA THR A 110 -11.65 2.88 13.37
C THR A 110 -12.23 4.02 14.21
N GLN A 111 -11.87 5.27 13.90
CA GLN A 111 -12.43 6.45 14.56
C GLN A 111 -13.94 6.55 14.35
N LYS A 112 -14.42 6.32 13.12
CA LYS A 112 -15.87 6.34 12.81
C LYS A 112 -16.64 5.24 13.53
N CYS A 113 -16.03 4.09 13.78
CA CYS A 113 -16.63 2.98 14.50
C CYS A 113 -16.54 3.11 16.03
N GLY A 114 -16.02 4.22 16.56
CA GLY A 114 -15.82 4.41 18.02
C GLY A 114 -14.74 3.50 18.62
N GLY A 115 -13.85 2.95 17.79
CA GLY A 115 -12.77 2.08 18.22
C GLY A 115 -11.55 2.84 18.74
N ASN A 116 -10.54 2.09 19.20
CA ASN A 116 -9.29 2.67 19.70
C ASN A 116 -8.40 3.16 18.54
N VAL A 117 -8.48 4.46 18.25
CA VAL A 117 -7.72 5.12 17.19
C VAL A 117 -6.21 5.08 17.45
N ALA A 118 -5.78 5.19 18.71
CA ALA A 118 -4.37 5.15 19.07
C ALA A 118 -3.75 3.79 18.73
N MET A 119 -4.42 2.70 19.10
CA MET A 119 -4.00 1.34 18.77
C MET A 119 -3.98 1.10 17.26
N SER A 120 -5.01 1.55 16.54
CA SER A 120 -5.12 1.40 15.08
C SER A 120 -4.05 2.21 14.34
N SER A 121 -3.77 3.42 14.78
CA SER A 121 -2.71 4.29 14.24
C SER A 121 -1.33 3.69 14.44
N THR A 122 -1.02 3.21 15.65
CA THR A 122 0.24 2.53 15.94
C THR A 122 0.39 1.24 15.13
N LEU A 123 -0.68 0.47 14.95
CA LEU A 123 -0.69 -0.72 14.10
C LEU A 123 -0.40 -0.40 12.63
N ASN A 124 -1.06 0.63 12.09
CA ASN A 124 -0.87 1.07 10.72
C ASN A 124 0.58 1.50 10.48
N SER A 125 1.11 2.35 11.36
CA SER A 125 2.50 2.84 11.29
C SER A 125 3.53 1.71 11.42
N LEU A 126 3.33 0.77 12.34
CA LEU A 126 4.22 -0.39 12.50
C LEU A 126 4.16 -1.33 11.30
N SER A 127 2.96 -1.54 10.74
CA SER A 127 2.78 -2.33 9.53
C SER A 127 3.49 -1.70 8.33
N ILE A 128 3.50 -0.37 8.20
CA ILE A 128 4.27 0.31 7.15
C ILE A 128 5.76 -0.04 7.24
N LEU A 129 6.35 0.09 8.43
CA LEU A 129 7.77 -0.23 8.62
C LEU A 129 8.10 -1.70 8.31
N ILE A 130 7.32 -2.64 8.86
CA ILE A 130 7.55 -4.08 8.64
C ILE A 130 7.36 -4.41 7.16
N SER A 131 6.31 -3.90 6.52
CA SER A 131 6.03 -4.16 5.11
C SER A 131 7.06 -3.54 4.18
N ILE A 132 7.59 -2.34 4.44
CA ILE A 132 8.67 -1.75 3.64
C ILE A 132 9.89 -2.68 3.65
N VAL A 133 10.30 -3.15 4.83
CA VAL A 133 11.44 -4.06 4.96
C VAL A 133 11.17 -5.38 4.22
N LEU A 134 10.00 -5.99 4.43
CA LEU A 134 9.62 -7.25 3.78
C LEU A 134 9.54 -7.11 2.26
N MET A 135 8.81 -6.13 1.74
CA MET A 135 8.66 -5.92 0.30
C MET A 135 10.01 -5.60 -0.35
N THR A 136 10.83 -4.73 0.25
CA THR A 136 12.17 -4.41 -0.27
C THR A 136 13.06 -5.65 -0.32
N SER A 137 13.07 -6.45 0.76
CA SER A 137 13.84 -7.70 0.81
C SER A 137 13.36 -8.71 -0.24
N LEU A 138 12.05 -8.84 -0.42
CA LEU A 138 11.43 -9.70 -1.44
C LEU A 138 11.84 -9.26 -2.84
N MET A 139 11.77 -7.96 -3.14
CA MET A 139 12.19 -7.42 -4.42
C MET A 139 13.68 -7.68 -4.70
N ALA A 140 14.55 -7.52 -3.69
CA ALA A 140 15.97 -7.80 -3.82
C ALA A 140 16.27 -9.29 -4.06
N VAL A 141 15.59 -10.20 -3.33
CA VAL A 141 15.78 -11.65 -3.46
C VAL A 141 15.21 -12.18 -4.78
N LEU A 142 14.08 -11.65 -5.23
CA LEU A 142 13.40 -12.07 -6.46
C LEU A 142 14.05 -11.51 -7.75
N LYS A 143 15.10 -10.66 -7.64
CA LYS A 143 15.81 -10.04 -8.78
C LYS A 143 14.87 -9.45 -9.85
N ILE A 144 13.87 -8.69 -9.41
CA ILE A 144 13.03 -7.88 -10.32
C ILE A 144 13.69 -6.51 -10.54
N ALA A 145 15.03 -6.50 -10.67
CA ALA A 145 15.87 -5.33 -10.91
C ALA A 145 17.08 -5.76 -11.77
#